data_AF-A0A356EBC7-F1
#
_entry.id   AF-A0A356EBC7-F1
#
_cell.length_a   1.000
_cell.length_b   1.000
_cell.length_c   1.000
_cell.angle_alpha   90.00
_cell.angle_beta   90.00
_cell.angle_gamma   90.00
#
_symmetry.space_group_name_H-M   'P 1'
#
loop_
_entity.id
_entity.type
_entity.pdbx_description
1 polymer ?
#
loop_
_entity_poly.entity_id
_entity_poly.type
_entity_poly.pdbx_seq_one_letter_code
_entity_poly.pdbx_strand_id
1 'polypeptide(L)'
;ALYLNSGHWSATAAKEARNFAEIDEIDILEPQNGELKVRSLDFSDIADQYDYVHYCPNETISGVEIFDVPNVGDTVLVADMSSNILSRKIDVSKFGLIYAGAQKNLGPAGITIV
;
A
#
# COMPACT_ATOMS: atom_id res chain seq x y z
N ALA A 1 -10.32 1.65 9.28
CA ALA A 1 -9.62 1.29 8.02
C ALA A 1 -8.54 0.26 8.26
N LEU A 2 -8.20 -0.56 7.26
CA LEU A 2 -7.16 -1.59 7.35
C LEU A 2 -5.89 -1.13 6.63
N TYR A 3 -4.75 -1.21 7.30
CA TYR A 3 -3.44 -0.88 6.73
C TYR A 3 -2.60 -2.15 6.58
N LEU A 4 -2.21 -2.46 5.36
CA LEU A 4 -1.29 -3.56 5.04
C LEU A 4 0.15 -3.05 5.19
N ASN A 5 0.80 -3.47 6.26
CA ASN A 5 2.15 -3.04 6.59
C ASN A 5 3.20 -3.95 5.92
N SER A 6 4.02 -3.35 5.06
CA SER A 6 5.16 -3.99 4.40
C SER A 6 6.50 -3.30 4.68
N GLY A 7 6.53 -2.27 5.53
CA GLY A 7 7.75 -1.52 5.80
C GLY A 7 7.54 -0.12 6.39
N HIS A 8 8.48 0.76 6.07
CA HIS A 8 8.59 2.06 6.72
C HIS A 8 7.48 3.02 6.30
N TRP A 9 7.16 3.08 5.01
CA TRP A 9 6.17 4.01 4.48
C TRP A 9 4.75 3.59 4.87
N SER A 10 4.41 2.29 4.79
CA SER A 10 3.14 1.75 5.26
C SER A 10 2.94 1.98 6.77
N ALA A 11 3.96 1.71 7.59
CA ALA A 11 3.89 1.96 9.04
C ALA A 11 3.73 3.45 9.37
N THR A 12 4.39 4.33 8.62
CA THR A 12 4.27 5.78 8.80
C THR A 12 2.88 6.27 8.38
N ALA A 13 2.32 5.75 7.30
CA ALA A 13 0.96 6.06 6.86
C ALA A 13 -0.08 5.61 7.90
N ALA A 14 0.05 4.38 8.43
CA ALA A 14 -0.82 3.88 9.49
C ALA A 14 -0.72 4.71 10.77
N LYS A 15 0.50 5.11 11.15
CA LYS A 15 0.74 5.99 12.31
C LYS A 15 0.04 7.35 12.16
N GLU A 16 0.12 7.97 11.00
CA GLU A 16 -0.53 9.27 10.76
C GLU A 16 -2.05 9.14 10.72
N ALA A 17 -2.57 8.08 10.08
CA ALA A 17 -4.00 7.84 9.97
C ALA A 17 -4.70 7.64 11.32
N ARG A 18 -4.00 7.09 12.33
CA ARG A 18 -4.49 6.95 13.72
C ARG A 18 -4.84 8.27 14.39
N ASN A 19 -4.36 9.41 13.88
CA ASN A 19 -4.75 10.72 14.38
C ASN A 19 -6.19 11.09 13.98
N PHE A 20 -6.78 10.41 12.98
CA PHE A 20 -8.04 10.80 12.35
C PHE A 20 -9.10 9.68 12.32
N ALA A 21 -8.70 8.42 12.46
CA ALA A 21 -9.61 7.28 12.37
C ALA A 21 -9.12 6.08 13.21
N GLU A 22 -10.00 5.09 13.38
CA GLU A 22 -9.65 3.77 13.92
C GLU A 22 -8.94 2.94 12.84
N ILE A 23 -7.72 2.51 13.16
CA ILE A 23 -6.81 1.83 12.23
C ILE A 23 -6.42 0.46 12.78
N ASP A 24 -6.82 -0.58 12.06
CA ASP A 24 -6.23 -1.90 12.18
C ASP A 24 -5.06 -2.03 11.20
N GLU A 25 -4.04 -2.78 11.61
CA GLU A 25 -2.80 -2.92 10.86
C GLU A 25 -2.36 -4.38 10.84
N ILE A 26 -2.07 -4.91 9.65
CA ILE A 26 -1.62 -6.29 9.45
C ILE A 26 -0.24 -6.26 8.80
N ASP A 27 0.75 -6.92 9.42
CA ASP A 27 2.04 -7.16 8.79
C ASP A 27 1.88 -8.22 7.69
N ILE A 28 2.15 -7.80 6.45
CA ILE A 28 2.04 -8.64 5.26
C ILE A 28 3.38 -9.21 4.81
N LEU A 29 4.46 -9.03 5.59
CA LEU A 29 5.73 -9.68 5.36
C LEU A 29 5.92 -10.87 6.32
N GLU A 30 6.61 -11.88 5.81
CA GLU A 30 7.03 -13.04 6.57
C GLU A 30 8.48 -13.40 6.22
N PRO A 31 9.39 -13.48 7.20
CA PRO A 31 10.73 -13.96 6.95
C PRO A 31 10.69 -15.48 6.67
N GLN A 32 11.17 -15.90 5.51
CA GLN A 32 11.30 -17.31 5.13
C GLN A 32 12.70 -17.58 4.56
N ASN A 33 13.48 -18.44 5.22
CA ASN A 33 14.82 -18.87 4.78
C ASN A 33 15.81 -17.73 4.49
N GLY A 34 15.73 -16.63 5.23
CA GLY A 34 16.61 -15.46 5.02
C GLY A 34 16.12 -14.49 3.94
N GLU A 35 14.97 -14.77 3.32
CA GLU A 35 14.28 -13.87 2.40
C GLU A 35 13.02 -13.30 3.07
N LEU A 36 12.58 -12.12 2.63
CA LEU A 36 11.28 -11.58 2.99
C LEU A 36 10.27 -12.01 1.92
N LYS A 37 9.19 -12.66 2.35
CA LYS A 37 8.07 -12.99 1.48
C LYS A 37 6.84 -12.19 1.83
N VAL A 38 6.07 -11.83 0.81
CA VAL A 38 4.75 -11.26 0.97
C VAL A 38 3.77 -12.39 1.26
N ARG A 39 2.94 -12.23 2.31
CA ARG A 39 1.87 -13.16 2.66
C ARG A 39 0.77 -13.16 1.59
N SER A 40 -0.24 -14.01 1.74
CA SER A 40 -1.43 -13.95 0.90
C SER A 40 -2.01 -12.53 0.89
N LEU A 41 -2.29 -12.03 -0.31
CA LEU A 41 -2.91 -10.71 -0.52
C LEU A 41 -4.41 -10.81 -0.78
N ASP A 42 -5.03 -11.92 -0.39
CA ASP A 42 -6.48 -12.05 -0.39
C ASP A 42 -7.04 -11.70 0.98
N PHE A 43 -7.74 -10.56 1.03
CA PHE A 43 -8.41 -10.01 2.20
C PHE A 43 -9.92 -9.94 2.01
N SER A 44 -10.47 -10.54 0.95
CA SER A 44 -11.90 -10.45 0.62
C SER A 44 -12.83 -10.94 1.73
N ASP A 45 -12.36 -11.86 2.58
CA ASP A 45 -13.11 -12.39 3.74
C ASP A 45 -13.21 -11.41 4.93
N ILE A 46 -12.39 -10.36 4.96
CA ILE A 46 -12.33 -9.41 6.10
C ILE A 46 -12.41 -7.94 5.67
N ALA A 47 -12.27 -7.62 4.39
CA ALA A 47 -12.14 -6.24 3.94
C ALA A 47 -13.44 -5.43 4.12
N ASP A 48 -14.59 -6.10 4.02
CA ASP A 48 -15.93 -5.50 4.08
C ASP A 48 -16.26 -4.82 5.43
N GLN A 49 -15.55 -5.17 6.50
CA GLN A 49 -15.69 -4.52 7.81
C GLN A 49 -14.95 -3.17 7.90
N TYR A 50 -14.19 -2.77 6.86
CA TYR A 50 -13.40 -1.54 6.83
C TYR A 50 -13.89 -0.57 5.75
N ASP A 51 -13.76 0.74 6.02
CA ASP A 51 -14.10 1.78 5.02
C ASP A 51 -13.17 1.74 3.79
N TYR A 52 -11.90 1.36 4.00
CA TYR A 52 -10.91 1.16 2.95
C TYR A 52 -9.74 0.30 3.46
N VAL A 53 -9.00 -0.26 2.51
CA VAL A 53 -7.72 -0.93 2.71
C VAL A 53 -6.61 -0.08 2.08
N HIS A 54 -5.54 0.20 2.83
CA HIS A 54 -4.36 0.94 2.36
C HIS A 54 -3.14 0.03 2.27
N TYR A 55 -2.33 0.19 1.23
CA TYR A 55 -1.02 -0.45 1.14
C TYR A 55 0.02 0.39 0.40
N CYS A 56 1.30 0.07 0.62
CA CYS A 56 2.43 0.63 -0.12
C CYS A 56 3.05 -0.46 -1.01
N PRO A 57 2.80 -0.47 -2.33
CA PRO A 57 3.34 -1.50 -3.22
C PRO A 57 4.86 -1.47 -3.38
N ASN A 58 5.57 -0.41 -3.00
CA ASN A 58 7.04 -0.37 -3.11
C ASN A 58 7.69 0.38 -1.94
N GLU A 59 8.25 -0.40 -1.01
CA GLU A 59 8.95 0.06 0.19
C GLU A 59 10.42 0.33 -0.10
N THR A 60 10.75 1.61 -0.30
CA THR A 60 12.10 2.00 -0.75
C THR A 60 13.20 1.78 0.28
N ILE A 61 12.86 1.67 1.57
CA ILE A 61 13.85 1.49 2.64
C ILE A 61 14.26 0.03 2.76
N SER A 62 13.30 -0.90 2.73
CA SER A 62 13.56 -2.35 2.81
C SER A 62 13.84 -2.99 1.45
N GLY A 63 13.55 -2.29 0.34
CA GLY A 63 13.71 -2.83 -1.00
C GLY A 63 12.66 -3.90 -1.35
N VAL A 64 11.47 -3.80 -0.74
CA VAL A 64 10.37 -4.74 -0.97
C VAL A 64 9.38 -4.14 -1.95
N GLU A 65 9.11 -4.85 -3.05
CA GLU A 65 8.10 -4.48 -4.03
C GLU A 65 7.05 -5.58 -4.19
N ILE A 66 5.78 -5.18 -4.12
CA ILE A 66 4.60 -6.04 -4.27
C ILE A 66 4.05 -5.82 -5.67
N PHE A 67 4.06 -6.88 -6.48
CA PHE A 67 3.59 -6.83 -7.87
C PHE A 67 2.09 -7.07 -8.01
N ASP A 68 1.52 -7.88 -7.13
CA ASP A 68 0.11 -8.21 -7.13
C ASP A 68 -0.71 -7.12 -6.42
N VAL A 69 -1.94 -6.91 -6.89
CA VAL A 69 -2.90 -6.00 -6.27
C VAL A 69 -3.69 -6.78 -5.22
N PRO A 70 -3.79 -6.30 -3.96
CA PRO A 70 -4.60 -6.97 -2.94
C PRO A 70 -6.05 -7.16 -3.37
N ASN A 71 -6.57 -8.37 -3.17
CA ASN A 71 -8.00 -8.64 -3.35
C ASN A 71 -8.74 -8.20 -2.09
N VAL A 72 -9.58 -7.18 -2.22
CA VAL A 72 -10.35 -6.59 -1.11
C VAL A 72 -11.86 -6.70 -1.33
N GLY A 73 -12.28 -7.57 -2.27
CA GLY A 73 -13.68 -7.69 -2.67
C GLY A 73 -14.22 -6.37 -3.23
N ASP A 74 -15.37 -5.94 -2.72
CA ASP A 74 -16.02 -4.67 -3.10
C ASP A 74 -15.52 -3.46 -2.27
N THR A 75 -14.54 -3.66 -1.39
CA THR A 75 -14.00 -2.61 -0.51
C THR A 75 -13.07 -1.66 -1.29
N VAL A 76 -12.97 -0.40 -0.83
CA VAL A 76 -12.08 0.60 -1.44
C VAL A 76 -10.61 0.25 -1.18
N LEU A 77 -9.82 0.13 -2.25
CA LEU A 77 -8.36 -0.01 -2.18
C LEU A 77 -7.67 1.35 -2.42
N VAL A 78 -6.73 1.68 -1.52
CA VAL A 78 -5.90 2.89 -1.56
C VAL A 78 -4.42 2.51 -1.66
N ALA A 79 -3.66 3.15 -2.55
CA ALA A 79 -2.24 2.83 -2.77
C ALA A 79 -1.30 4.04 -2.70
N ASP A 80 -0.21 3.90 -1.95
CA ASP A 80 0.96 4.80 -2.02
C ASP A 80 1.92 4.33 -3.12
N MET A 81 1.78 4.90 -4.31
CA MET A 81 2.64 4.59 -5.46
C MET A 81 3.80 5.58 -5.62
N SER A 82 4.19 6.31 -4.58
CA SER A 82 5.24 7.35 -4.67
C SER A 82 6.51 6.86 -5.37
N SER A 83 6.93 5.62 -5.12
CA SER A 83 8.20 5.04 -5.58
C SER A 83 8.08 4.15 -6.81
N ASN A 84 6.88 3.90 -7.33
CA ASN A 84 6.68 3.03 -8.50
C ASN A 84 5.60 3.50 -9.48
N ILE A 85 4.95 4.65 -9.25
CA ILE A 85 4.03 5.28 -10.21
C ILE A 85 4.74 5.47 -11.55
N LEU A 86 4.07 5.18 -12.67
CA LEU A 86 4.63 5.18 -14.03
C LEU A 86 5.81 4.23 -14.31
N SER A 87 6.17 3.32 -13.39
CA SER A 87 7.19 2.30 -13.66
C SER A 87 6.68 1.15 -14.55
N ARG A 88 5.37 0.93 -14.55
CA ARG A 88 4.67 -0.12 -15.31
C ARG A 88 3.19 0.24 -15.51
N LYS A 89 2.52 -0.53 -16.36
CA LYS A 89 1.06 -0.45 -16.50
C LYS A 89 0.38 -0.98 -15.25
N ILE A 90 -0.67 -0.30 -14.81
CA ILE A 90 -1.54 -0.71 -13.71
C ILE A 90 -2.99 -0.66 -14.18
N ASP A 91 -3.83 -1.51 -13.59
CA ASP A 91 -5.28 -1.43 -13.78
C ASP A 91 -5.87 -0.47 -12.74
N VAL A 92 -6.05 0.78 -13.13
CA VAL A 92 -6.53 1.86 -12.25
C VAL A 92 -7.96 1.56 -11.74
N SER A 93 -8.75 0.75 -12.45
CA SER A 93 -10.12 0.40 -12.04
C SER A 93 -10.19 -0.39 -10.73
N LYS A 94 -9.07 -0.98 -10.29
CA LYS A 94 -8.95 -1.71 -9.02
C LYS A 94 -8.76 -0.81 -7.79
N PHE A 95 -8.53 0.48 -7.98
CA PHE A 95 -8.20 1.40 -6.90
C PHE A 95 -9.28 2.47 -6.77
N GLY A 96 -9.70 2.75 -5.54
CA GLY A 96 -10.51 3.93 -5.28
C GLY A 96 -9.65 5.20 -5.19
N LEU A 97 -8.39 5.08 -4.78
CA LEU A 97 -7.43 6.19 -4.74
C LEU A 97 -6.00 5.70 -4.93
N ILE A 98 -5.22 6.44 -5.71
CA ILE A 98 -3.77 6.25 -5.84
C ILE A 98 -3.12 7.60 -5.56
N TYR A 99 -2.08 7.64 -4.73
CA TYR A 99 -1.31 8.87 -4.57
C TYR A 99 0.19 8.60 -4.71
N ALA A 100 0.93 9.63 -5.12
CA ALA A 100 2.37 9.54 -5.32
C ALA A 100 3.05 10.90 -5.18
N GLY A 101 4.04 10.99 -4.27
CA GLY A 101 4.99 12.11 -4.28
C GLY A 101 5.89 12.04 -5.52
N ALA A 102 6.01 13.13 -6.27
CA ALA A 102 6.66 13.12 -7.58
C ALA A 102 8.18 12.85 -7.52
N GLN A 103 8.84 13.19 -6.41
CA GLN A 103 10.30 13.23 -6.21
C GLN A 103 11.05 11.89 -6.25
N LYS A 104 10.38 10.81 -6.63
CA LYS A 104 11.02 9.50 -6.85
C LYS A 104 11.02 9.19 -8.34
N ASN A 105 9.92 8.62 -8.85
CA ASN A 105 9.88 8.06 -10.20
C ASN A 105 9.31 9.01 -11.27
N LEU A 106 8.77 10.17 -10.88
CA LEU A 106 7.96 11.01 -11.76
C LEU A 106 8.62 12.36 -12.10
N GLY A 107 9.40 12.96 -11.20
CA GLY A 107 9.96 14.28 -11.43
C GLY A 107 10.64 14.89 -10.19
N PRO A 108 10.85 16.21 -10.16
CA PRO A 108 11.43 16.90 -9.02
C PRO A 108 10.45 17.02 -7.84
N ALA A 109 10.99 17.34 -6.66
CA ALA A 109 10.20 17.58 -5.46
C ALA A 109 9.29 18.82 -5.56
N GLY A 110 8.18 18.79 -4.83
CA GLY A 110 7.23 19.90 -4.70
C GLY A 110 5.82 19.61 -5.23
N ILE A 111 5.55 18.40 -5.74
CA ILE A 111 4.24 17.99 -6.25
C ILE A 111 3.89 16.59 -5.75
N THR A 112 2.61 16.40 -5.40
CA THR A 112 2.00 15.09 -5.14
C THR A 112 0.85 14.90 -6.14
N ILE A 113 0.80 13.74 -6.79
CA ILE A 113 -0.36 13.32 -7.60
C ILE A 113 -1.32 12.54 -6.70
N VAL A 114 -2.62 12.78 -6.92
CA VAL A 114 -3.75 12.04 -6.35
C VAL A 114 -4.73 11.74 -7.48
#